data_AF-A0A505HMI9-F1
#
_entry.id   AF-A0A505HMI9-F1
#
_cell.length_a   1.000
_cell.length_b   1.000
_cell.length_c   1.000
_cell.angle_alpha   90.00
_cell.angle_beta   90.00
_cell.angle_gamma   90.00
#
_symmetry.space_group_name_H-M   'P 1'
#
loop_
_entity.id
_entity.type
_entity.pdbx_description
1 polymer ?
#
loop_
_entity_poly.entity_id
_entity_poly.type
_entity_poly.pdbx_seq_one_letter_code
_entity_poly.pdbx_strand_id
1 'polypeptide(L)'
;MTRRITISLPDDVAEYVERSQGTTSGFIADVLRRKMRADGLRARWAEHGYVVTDEDVERARRRLAQQPPITDEQHDRNMEWLRQFGDGDGAAAA
;
A
#
# COMPACT_ATOMS: atom_id res chain seq x y z
N MET A 1 -21.47 2.77 7.34
CA MET A 1 -21.36 3.75 8.44
C MET A 1 -20.11 4.58 8.24
N THR A 2 -20.18 5.91 8.29
CA THR A 2 -19.02 6.82 8.15
C THR A 2 -18.83 7.63 9.43
N ARG A 3 -17.57 7.87 9.82
CA ARG A 3 -17.20 8.69 10.98
C ARG A 3 -16.27 9.80 10.51
N ARG A 4 -16.56 11.06 10.88
CA ARG A 4 -15.71 12.21 10.56
C ARG A 4 -14.60 12.35 11.61
N ILE A 5 -13.37 12.49 11.14
CA ILE A 5 -12.18 12.75 11.97
C ILE A 5 -11.50 14.00 11.39
N THR A 6 -11.13 14.94 12.26
CA THR A 6 -10.36 16.13 11.91
C THR A 6 -8.96 15.99 12.50
N ILE A 7 -7.93 16.24 11.69
CA ILE A 7 -6.52 16.16 12.11
C ILE A 7 -5.78 17.39 11.61
N SER A 8 -4.74 17.80 12.34
CA SER A 8 -3.75 18.77 11.86
C SER A 8 -2.55 18.00 11.33
N LEU A 9 -1.99 18.44 10.21
CA LEU A 9 -0.81 17.85 9.57
C LEU A 9 0.35 18.85 9.59
N PRO A 10 1.60 18.39 9.64
CA PRO A 10 2.75 19.22 9.31
C PRO A 10 2.64 19.80 7.89
N ASP A 11 3.18 21.00 7.68
CA ASP A 11 3.03 21.75 6.43
C ASP A 11 3.55 20.98 5.21
N ASP A 12 4.71 20.32 5.34
CA ASP A 12 5.31 19.50 4.28
C ASP A 12 4.42 18.31 3.87
N VAL A 13 3.76 17.69 4.85
CA VAL A 13 2.81 16.60 4.61
C VAL A 13 1.52 17.12 3.98
N ALA A 14 1.03 18.28 4.43
CA ALA A 14 -0.14 18.93 3.84
C ALA A 14 0.10 19.27 2.36
N GLU A 15 1.22 19.92 2.04
CA GLU A 15 1.63 20.23 0.66
C GLU A 15 1.76 18.98 -0.20
N TYR A 16 2.29 17.88 0.36
CA TYR A 16 2.38 16.62 -0.37
C TYR A 16 1.00 16.05 -0.73
N VAL A 17 0.06 16.06 0.22
CA VAL A 17 -1.29 15.55 -0.02
C VAL A 17 -2.07 16.44 -0.98
N GLU A 18 -1.89 17.77 -0.91
CA GLU A 18 -2.52 18.71 -1.85
C GLU A 18 -2.07 18.50 -3.30
N ARG A 19 -0.83 18.04 -3.52
CA ARG A 19 -0.33 17.67 -4.84
C ARG A 19 -0.87 16.34 -5.36
N SER A 20 -1.49 15.52 -4.52
CA SER A 20 -2.06 14.23 -4.93
C SER A 20 -3.36 14.43 -5.72
N GLN A 21 -3.63 13.56 -6.69
CA GLN A 21 -4.89 13.66 -7.45
C GLN A 21 -6.08 13.21 -6.60
N GLY A 22 -7.17 13.99 -6.62
CA GLY A 22 -8.41 13.70 -5.90
C GLY A 22 -8.62 14.56 -4.66
N THR A 23 -9.47 14.10 -3.73
CA THR A 23 -9.68 14.78 -2.45
C THR A 23 -8.64 14.34 -1.42
N THR A 24 -8.10 15.28 -0.64
CA THR A 24 -7.13 15.04 0.46
C THR A 24 -7.55 13.88 1.35
N SER A 25 -8.82 13.87 1.76
CA SER A 25 -9.38 12.83 2.63
C SER A 25 -9.47 11.45 1.95
N GLY A 26 -9.76 11.42 0.65
CA GLY A 26 -9.76 10.18 -0.14
C GLY A 26 -8.36 9.58 -0.23
N PHE A 27 -7.36 10.41 -0.58
CA PHE A 27 -5.97 9.99 -0.64
C PHE A 27 -5.48 9.42 0.70
N ILE A 28 -5.70 10.15 1.81
CA ILE A 28 -5.31 9.71 3.15
C ILE A 28 -6.02 8.39 3.51
N ALA A 29 -7.32 8.28 3.24
CA ALA A 29 -8.07 7.05 3.49
C ALA A 29 -7.49 5.85 2.73
N ASP A 30 -7.07 6.03 1.48
CA ASP A 30 -6.50 4.95 0.67
C ASP A 30 -5.08 4.55 1.10
N VAL A 31 -4.28 5.50 1.58
CA VAL A 31 -2.99 5.20 2.22
C VAL A 31 -3.22 4.41 3.51
N LEU A 32 -4.15 4.84 4.35
CA LEU A 32 -4.48 4.15 5.60
C LEU A 32 -5.02 2.74 5.36
N ARG A 33 -5.92 2.55 4.40
CA ARG A 33 -6.42 1.22 4.01
C ARG A 33 -5.29 0.29 3.54
N ARG A 34 -4.36 0.81 2.74
CA ARG A 34 -3.17 0.06 2.31
C ARG A 34 -2.31 -0.36 3.49
N LYS A 35 -2.07 0.55 4.45
CA LYS A 35 -1.36 0.24 5.69
C LYS A 35 -2.08 -0.84 6.51
N MET A 36 -3.38 -0.70 6.72
CA MET A 36 -4.18 -1.69 7.48
C MET A 36 -4.12 -3.09 6.85
N ARG A 37 -4.21 -3.19 5.52
CA ARG A 37 -4.05 -4.48 4.81
C ARG A 37 -2.67 -5.10 5.03
N ALA A 38 -1.61 -4.29 4.94
CA ALA A 38 -0.24 -4.76 5.18
C ALA A 38 -0.04 -5.21 6.63
N ASP A 39 -0.57 -4.46 7.60
CA ASP A 39 -0.47 -4.81 9.02
C ASP A 39 -1.25 -6.10 9.34
N GLY A 40 -2.44 -6.28 8.77
CA GLY A 40 -3.19 -7.53 8.88
C GLY A 40 -2.47 -8.74 8.27
N LEU A 41 -1.79 -8.55 7.13
CA LEU A 41 -0.97 -9.60 6.52
C LEU A 41 0.23 -9.97 7.41
N ARG A 42 0.91 -8.98 7.99
CA ARG A 42 2.00 -9.21 8.94
C ARG A 42 1.54 -9.99 10.17
N ALA A 43 0.38 -9.68 10.72
CA ALA A 43 -0.20 -10.41 11.84
C ALA A 43 -0.43 -11.89 11.46
N ARG A 44 -1.04 -12.16 10.30
CA ARG A 44 -1.26 -13.52 9.80
C ARG A 44 0.04 -14.29 9.56
N TRP A 45 1.06 -13.64 9.01
CA TRP A 45 2.37 -14.27 8.82
C TRP A 45 3.03 -14.62 10.16
N ALA A 46 2.92 -13.75 11.15
CA ALA A 46 3.44 -14.03 12.49
C ALA A 46 2.76 -15.24 13.14
N GLU A 47 1.45 -15.42 12.95
CA GLU A 47 0.72 -16.62 13.39
C GLU A 47 1.29 -17.92 12.78
N HIS A 48 1.84 -17.84 11.58
CA HIS A 48 2.50 -18.96 10.89
C HIS A 48 4.02 -19.02 11.14
N GLY A 49 4.56 -18.23 12.07
CA GLY A 49 5.98 -18.20 12.41
C GLY A 49 6.87 -17.38 11.47
N TYR A 50 6.29 -16.65 10.52
CA TYR A 50 7.01 -15.73 9.64
C TYR A 50 6.98 -14.32 10.22
N VAL A 51 8.05 -13.94 10.91
CA VAL A 51 8.18 -12.58 11.48
C VAL A 51 8.94 -11.70 10.51
N VAL A 52 8.28 -10.64 10.01
CA VAL A 52 8.90 -9.60 9.19
C VAL A 52 9.09 -8.35 10.06
N THR A 53 10.34 -8.01 10.37
CA THR A 53 10.65 -6.84 11.20
C THR A 53 10.72 -5.56 10.36
N ASP A 54 10.67 -4.40 11.02
CA ASP A 54 10.87 -3.11 10.35
C ASP A 54 12.26 -3.01 9.72
N GLU A 55 13.28 -3.63 10.34
CA GLU A 55 14.62 -3.69 9.77
C GLU A 55 14.67 -4.52 8.48
N ASP A 56 13.94 -5.64 8.43
CA ASP A 56 13.85 -6.47 7.22
C ASP A 56 13.18 -5.71 6.08
N VAL A 57 12.12 -4.95 6.39
CA VAL A 57 11.44 -4.08 5.43
C VAL A 57 12.41 -3.01 4.91
N GLU A 58 13.16 -2.36 5.79
CA GLU A 58 14.09 -1.30 5.40
C GLU A 58 15.28 -1.85 4.59
N ARG A 59 15.80 -3.02 4.97
CA ARG A 59 16.83 -3.73 4.19
C ARG A 59 16.32 -4.06 2.78
N ALA A 60 15.08 -4.55 2.67
CA ALA A 60 14.47 -4.85 1.38
C ALA A 60 14.27 -3.58 0.55
N ARG A 61 13.80 -2.47 1.15
CA ARG A 61 13.66 -1.17 0.47
C ARG A 61 14.98 -0.66 -0.07
N ARG A 62 16.04 -0.66 0.74
CA ARG A 62 17.38 -0.25 0.30
C ARG A 62 17.88 -1.09 -0.86
N ARG A 63 17.66 -2.41 -0.83
CA ARG A 63 18.02 -3.30 -1.93
C ARG A 63 17.24 -2.99 -3.21
N LEU A 64 15.94 -2.72 -3.11
CA LEU A 64 15.10 -2.36 -4.25
C LEU A 64 15.47 -0.99 -4.83
N ALA A 65 15.81 -0.01 -3.99
CA ALA A 65 16.23 1.32 -4.43
C ALA A 65 17.56 1.31 -5.22
N GLN A 66 18.37 0.25 -5.08
CA GLN A 66 19.59 0.03 -5.86
C GLN A 66 19.33 -0.65 -7.20
N GLN A 67 18.12 -1.18 -7.42
CA GLN A 67 17.76 -1.79 -8.69
C GLN A 67 17.32 -0.71 -9.69
N PRO A 68 17.54 -0.92 -11.00
CA PRO A 68 16.95 -0.07 -12.01
C PRO A 68 15.43 0.02 -11.81
N PRO A 69 14.81 1.19 -12.05
CA PRO A 69 13.37 1.29 -12.08
C PRO A 69 12.81 0.30 -13.11
N ILE A 70 11.63 -0.24 -12.82
CA ILE A 70 10.92 -1.08 -13.79
C ILE A 70 10.70 -0.28 -15.07
N THR A 71 10.98 -0.89 -16.22
CA THR A 71 10.70 -0.25 -17.52
C THR A 71 9.20 -0.21 -17.78
N ASP A 72 8.74 0.68 -18.65
CA ASP A 72 7.33 0.77 -19.03
C ASP A 72 6.80 -0.57 -19.59
N GLU A 73 7.59 -1.23 -20.44
CA GLU A 73 7.24 -2.56 -20.97
C GLU A 73 7.13 -3.63 -19.86
N GLN A 74 7.99 -3.56 -18.85
CA GLN A 74 7.91 -4.47 -17.71
C GLN A 74 6.70 -4.13 -16.81
N HIS A 75 6.40 -2.85 -16.63
CA HIS A 75 5.22 -2.39 -15.92
C HIS A 75 3.94 -2.90 -16.61
N ASP A 76 3.82 -2.74 -17.93
CA ASP A 76 2.66 -3.17 -18.69
C ASP A 76 2.43 -4.68 -18.61
N ARG A 77 3.50 -5.48 -18.74
CA ARG A 77 3.44 -6.94 -18.52
C ARG A 77 3.00 -7.31 -17.11
N ASN A 78 3.54 -6.62 -16.10
CA ASN A 78 3.14 -6.86 -14.71
C ASN A 78 1.65 -6.52 -14.50
N MET A 79 1.17 -5.43 -15.09
CA MET A 79 -0.24 -5.03 -15.01
C MET A 79 -1.15 -6.01 -15.75
N GLU A 80 -0.73 -6.52 -16.90
CA GLU A 80 -1.44 -7.59 -17.62
C GLU A 80 -1.51 -8.88 -16.80
N TRP A 81 -0.39 -9.29 -16.19
CA TRP A 81 -0.35 -10.44 -15.29
C TRP A 81 -1.28 -10.25 -14.10
N LEU A 82 -1.27 -9.07 -13.46
CA LEU A 82 -2.14 -8.79 -12.32
C LEU A 82 -3.63 -8.81 -12.68
N ARG A 83 -4.01 -8.33 -13.87
CA ARG A 83 -5.40 -8.38 -14.35
C ARG A 83 -5.95 -9.81 -14.40
N GLN A 84 -5.10 -10.80 -14.69
CA GLN A 84 -5.50 -12.23 -14.74
C GLN A 84 -5.96 -12.76 -13.37
N PHE A 85 -5.58 -12.10 -12.27
CA PHE A 85 -6.00 -12.43 -10.91
C PHE A 85 -7.06 -11.46 -10.35
N GLY A 86 -7.43 -10.43 -11.12
CA GLY A 86 -8.31 -9.33 -10.68
C GLY A 86 -9.81 -9.67 -10.63
N ASP A 87 -10.24 -10.79 -11.21
CA ASP A 87 -11.64 -11.21 -11.25
C ASP A 87 -12.10 -12.02 -10.01
N GLY A 88 -11.24 -12.16 -9.00
CA GLY A 88 -11.40 -13.13 -7.90
C GLY A 88 -11.95 -12.63 -6.56
N ASP A 89 -12.29 -11.34 -6.39
CA ASP A 89 -12.70 -10.81 -5.07
C ASP A 89 -14.17 -10.35 -5.06
N GLY A 90 -15.06 -11.34 -5.12
CA GLY A 90 -16.50 -11.21 -4.86
C GLY A 90 -17.11 -12.37 -4.07
N ALA A 91 -16.36 -13.41 -3.71
CA ALA A 91 -16.92 -14.65 -3.15
C ALA A 91 -16.07 -15.31 -2.05
N ALA A 92 -15.58 -14.53 -1.09
CA ALA A 92 -15.05 -15.06 0.17
C ALA A 92 -15.64 -14.33 1.39
N ALA A 93 -16.98 -14.34 1.44
CA ALA A 93 -17.75 -14.10 2.66
C ALA A 93 -18.96 -15.05 2.65
N ALA A 94 -18.75 -16.27 3.16
CA ALA A 94 -19.79 -17.18 3.62
C ALA A 94 -19.19 -18.07 4.71
#